data_AF-A0A925J7Z6-F1
#
_entry.id   AF-A0A925J7Z6-F1
#
_cell.length_a   1.000
_cell.length_b   1.000
_cell.length_c   1.000
_cell.angle_alpha   90.00
_cell.angle_beta   90.00
_cell.angle_gamma   90.00
#
_symmetry.space_group_name_H-M   'P 1'
#
loop_
_entity.id
_entity.type
_entity.pdbx_description
1 polymer ?
#
loop_
_entity_poly.entity_id
_entity_poly.type
_entity_poly.pdbx_seq_one_letter_code
_entity_poly.pdbx_strand_id
1 'polypeptide(L)' 'MTHSLTLEVPENIYQPLAKEAEAKGRKVEEIALEKLAKDEPDKIDDPFEKFIGAFDSGAMDWANRHDEYLGEKLNA' A
#
# COMPACT_ATOMS: atom_id res chain seq x y z
N MET A 1 -13.05 21.96 1.90
CA MET A 1 -12.42 23.18 1.32
C MET A 1 -11.50 22.73 0.20
N THR A 2 -11.41 23.47 -0.90
CA THR A 2 -10.54 23.11 -2.04
C THR A 2 -9.39 24.10 -2.16
N HIS A 3 -8.21 23.60 -2.53
CA HIS A 3 -7.00 24.39 -2.73
C HIS A 3 -6.42 24.10 -4.12
N SER A 4 -5.85 25.11 -4.77
CA SER A 4 -5.18 24.96 -6.06
C SER A 4 -3.69 24.67 -5.84
N LEU A 5 -3.16 23.70 -6.58
CA LEU A 5 -1.76 23.29 -6.53
C LEU A 5 -1.18 23.37 -7.95
N THR A 6 -0.01 23.99 -8.09
CA THR A 6 0.77 24.03 -9.33
C THR A 6 2.02 23.19 -9.12
N LEU A 7 2.29 22.24 -10.00
CA LEU A 7 3.40 21.30 -9.90
C LEU A 7 4.27 21.36 -11.15
N GLU A 8 5.58 21.52 -10.96
CA GLU A 8 6.56 21.20 -11.99
C GLU A 8 6.88 19.71 -11.88
N VAL A 9 6.41 18.92 -12.86
CA VAL A 9 6.59 17.47 -12.88
C VAL A 9 7.62 17.08 -13.94
N PRO A 10 8.58 16.20 -13.61
CA PRO A 10 9.50 15.63 -14.59
C PRO A 10 8.76 14.93 -15.74
N GLU A 11 9.31 14.99 -16.95
CA GLU A 11 8.70 14.44 -18.17
C GLU A 11 8.38 12.94 -18.04
N ASN A 12 9.23 12.18 -17.37
CA ASN A 12 9.05 10.75 -17.14
C ASN A 12 7.84 10.42 -16.24
N ILE A 13 7.34 11.40 -15.49
CA ILE A 13 6.12 11.28 -14.68
C ILE A 13 4.91 11.84 -15.45
N TYR A 14 5.09 12.95 -16.16
CA TYR A 14 4.02 13.58 -16.93
C TYR A 14 3.53 12.71 -18.10
N GLN A 15 4.46 12.13 -18.88
CA GLN A 15 4.13 11.32 -20.06
C GLN A 15 3.17 10.15 -19.78
N PRO A 16 3.40 9.32 -18.74
CA PRO A 16 2.45 8.27 -18.37
C PRO A 16 1.06 8.82 -18.01
N LEU A 17 0.98 9.93 -17.26
CA LEU A 17 -0.29 10.55 -16.87
C LEU A 17 -1.05 11.07 -18.09
N ALA A 18 -0.35 11.72 -19.02
CA ALA A 18 -0.92 12.24 -20.26
C ALA A 18 -1.50 11.12 -21.15
N LYS A 19 -0.75 10.03 -21.33
CA LYS A 19 -1.22 8.86 -22.10
C LYS A 19 -2.44 8.20 -21.47
N GLU A 20 -2.44 8.06 -20.14
CA GLU A 20 -3.57 7.49 -19.42
C GLU A 20 -4.82 8.39 -19.53
N ALA A 21 -4.64 9.71 -19.46
CA ALA A 21 -5.70 10.70 -19.62
C ALA A 21 -6.29 10.65 -21.03
N GLU A 22 -5.45 10.61 -22.07
CA GLU A 22 -5.86 10.50 -23.47
C GLU A 22 -6.65 9.22 -23.71
N ALA A 23 -6.15 8.07 -23.25
CA ALA A 23 -6.82 6.78 -23.40
C ALA A 23 -8.20 6.75 -22.71
N LYS A 24 -8.39 7.53 -21.64
CA LYS A 24 -9.64 7.63 -20.88
C LYS A 24 -10.53 8.80 -21.32
N GLY A 25 -10.07 9.66 -22.25
CA GLY A 25 -10.78 10.89 -22.63
C GLY A 25 -10.96 11.87 -21.47
N ARG A 26 -10.05 11.85 -20.49
CA ARG A 26 -10.07 12.70 -19.27
C ARG A 26 -8.93 13.70 -19.30
N LYS A 27 -8.96 14.69 -18.40
CA LYS A 27 -7.85 15.62 -18.23
C LYS A 27 -6.74 15.01 -17.37
N VAL A 28 -5.50 15.46 -17.60
CA VAL A 28 -4.31 14.99 -16.87
C VAL A 28 -4.44 15.27 -15.37
N GLU A 29 -5.00 16.41 -15.01
CA GLU A 29 -5.24 16.82 -13.62
C GLU A 29 -6.20 15.88 -12.90
N GLU A 30 -7.19 15.32 -13.60
CA GLU A 30 -8.13 14.36 -13.01
C GLU A 30 -7.46 13.02 -12.71
N ILE A 31 -6.58 12.57 -13.61
CA ILE A 31 -5.77 11.36 -13.39
C ILE A 31 -4.75 11.58 -12.28
N ALA A 32 -4.09 12.74 -12.26
CA ALA A 32 -3.14 13.11 -11.22
C ALA A 32 -3.81 13.15 -9.84
N LEU A 33 -4.97 13.78 -9.72
CA LEU A 33 -5.76 13.81 -8.48
C LEU A 33 -6.18 12.41 -8.05
N GLU A 34 -6.61 11.54 -8.98
CA GLU A 34 -6.97 10.16 -8.66
C GLU A 34 -5.79 9.37 -8.09
N LYS A 35 -4.58 9.56 -8.61
CA LYS A 35 -3.38 8.90 -8.09
C LYS A 35 -2.94 9.48 -6.75
N LEU A 36 -2.98 10.80 -6.60
CA LEU A 36 -2.68 11.46 -5.32
C LEU A 36 -3.67 11.08 -4.22
N ALA A 37 -4.94 10.84 -4.57
CA ALA A 37 -5.95 10.37 -3.62
C ALA A 37 -5.82 8.88 -3.28
N LYS A 38 -5.23 8.06 -4.16
CA LYS A 38 -4.92 6.65 -3.87
C LYS A 38 -3.78 6.49 -2.87
N ASP A 39 -2.92 7.49 -2.75
CA ASP A 39 -1.84 7.55 -1.75
C ASP A 39 -2.29 8.22 -0.44
N GLU A 40 -3.60 8.22 -0.13
CA GLU A 40 -4.05 8.61 1.21
C GLU A 40 -3.34 7.76 2.28
N PRO A 41 -2.69 8.38 3.28
CA PRO A 41 -1.96 7.67 4.34
C PRO A 41 -2.86 6.90 5.32
N ASP A 42 -4.18 6.97 5.16
CA ASP A 42 -5.13 6.17 5.94
C ASP A 42 -5.25 4.74 5.39
N LYS A 43 -4.18 3.96 5.56
CA LYS A 43 -4.17 2.51 5.91
C LYS A 43 -2.77 1.90 5.80
N ILE A 44 -1.88 2.32 6.70
CA ILE A 44 -1.15 1.32 7.49
C ILE A 44 -1.82 1.31 8.88
N ASP A 45 -3.14 1.16 8.90
CA ASP A 45 -3.81 0.63 10.06
C ASP A 45 -3.71 -0.87 9.82
N ASP A 46 -2.58 -1.48 10.19
CA ASP A 46 -2.41 -2.92 10.04
C ASP A 46 -3.53 -3.54 10.89
N PRO A 47 -4.56 -4.16 10.28
CA PRO A 47 -5.70 -4.67 11.03
C PRO A 47 -5.27 -5.78 12.00
N PHE A 48 -4.03 -6.25 11.88
CA PHE A 48 -3.38 -7.21 12.75
C PHE A 48 -2.44 -6.62 13.80
N GLU A 49 -2.21 -5.30 13.82
CA GLU A 49 -1.36 -4.66 14.83
C GLU A 49 -1.89 -4.93 16.24
N LYS A 50 -3.21 -4.85 16.44
CA LYS A 50 -3.88 -5.20 17.70
C LYS A 50 -3.79 -6.68 18.09
N PHE A 51 -3.40 -7.55 17.17
CA PHE A 51 -3.25 -8.98 17.40
C PHE A 51 -1.79 -9.39 17.67
N ILE A 52 -0.82 -8.48 17.52
CA ILE A 52 0.57 -8.73 17.91
C ILE A 52 0.63 -8.99 19.42
N GLY A 53 1.02 -10.21 19.80
CA GLY A 53 1.09 -10.63 21.21
C GLY A 53 -0.25 -10.92 21.88
N ALA A 54 -1.38 -10.83 21.16
CA ALA A 54 -2.71 -11.10 21.73
C ALA A 54 -2.98 -12.59 21.97
N PHE A 55 -2.20 -13.48 21.34
CA PHE A 55 -2.32 -14.92 21.48
C PHE A 55 -1.13 -15.46 22.26
N ASP A 56 -1.38 -15.99 23.46
CA ASP A 56 -0.41 -16.77 24.20
C ASP A 56 -0.36 -18.18 23.59
N SER A 57 0.48 -18.35 22.57
CA SER A 57 0.62 -19.62 21.85
C SER A 57 1.52 -20.62 22.59
N GLY A 58 2.09 -20.25 23.75
CA GLY A 58 3.12 -21.04 24.45
C GLY A 58 4.46 -21.15 23.70
N ALA A 59 4.51 -20.73 22.43
CA ALA A 59 5.70 -20.70 21.58
C ALA A 59 6.36 -19.32 21.65
N MET A 60 7.03 -19.07 22.77
CA MET A 60 7.66 -17.79 23.09
C MET A 60 8.83 -17.44 22.13
N ASP A 61 9.32 -18.41 21.35
CA ASP A 61 10.38 -18.31 20.36
C ASP A 61 9.89 -18.39 18.89
N TRP A 62 8.57 -18.35 18.66
CA TRP A 62 7.95 -18.46 17.33
C TRP A 62 8.59 -17.54 16.28
N ALA A 63 8.89 -16.28 16.64
CA ALA A 63 9.52 -15.34 15.72
C ALA A 63 10.85 -15.86 15.14
N ASN A 64 11.61 -16.63 15.92
CA ASN A 64 12.93 -17.14 15.55
C ASN A 64 12.90 -18.55 14.95
N ARG A 65 11.84 -19.33 15.20
CA ARG A 65 11.76 -20.76 14.82
C ARG A 65 10.51 -21.11 14.01
N HIS A 66 9.85 -20.11 13.43
CA HIS A 66 8.61 -20.30 12.65
C HIS A 66 8.76 -21.35 11.54
N ASP A 67 9.89 -21.39 10.83
CA ASP A 67 10.16 -22.37 9.78
C ASP A 67 10.17 -23.82 10.29
N GLU A 68 10.74 -24.06 11.47
CA GLU A 68 10.81 -25.38 12.09
C GLU A 68 9.41 -25.86 12.51
N TYR A 69 8.65 -24.99 13.18
CA TYR A 69 7.28 -25.31 13.60
C TYR A 69 6.32 -25.53 12.43
N LEU A 70 6.45 -24.75 11.36
CA LEU A 70 5.68 -24.96 10.13
C LEU A 70 6.07 -26.27 9.45
N GLY A 71 7.37 -26.60 9.45
CA GLY A 71 7.90 -27.85 8.91
C GLY A 71 7.39 -29.11 9.64
N GLU A 72 7.25 -29.06 10.97
CA GLU A 72 6.68 -30.16 11.75
C GLU A 72 5.18 -30.39 11.45
N LYS A 73 4.43 -29.32 11.18
CA LYS A 73 2.99 -29.41 10.89
C LYS A 73 2.66 -29.82 9.46
N LEU A 74 3.52 -29.50 8.50
CA LEU A 74 3.32 -29.84 7.08
C LEU A 74 3.79 -31.26 6.71
N ASN A 75 4.53 -31.93 7.61
CA ASN A 75 5.00 -33.30 7.43
C ASN A 75 4.30 -34.33 8.35
N ALA A 76 3.21 -33.94 9.01
CA ALA A 76 2.38 -34.80 9.86
C ALA A 76 1.18 -35.37 9.11
#